data_AF-A0A847GH55-F1
#
_entry.id   AF-A0A847GH55-F1
#
_cell.length_a   1.000
_cell.length_b   1.000
_cell.length_c   1.000
_cell.angle_alpha   90.00
_cell.angle_beta   90.00
_cell.angle_gamma   90.00
#
_symmetry.space_group_name_H-M   'P 1'
#
loop_
_entity.id
_entity.type
_entity.pdbx_description
1 polymer ?
#
loop_
_entity_poly.entity_id
_entity_poly.type
_entity_poly.pdbx_seq_one_letter_code
_entity_poly.pdbx_strand_id
1 'polypeptide(L)'
;MLKALKEAVKPFVYRRAMRRAAAQLRALGGEFNLRVAEGLDLAGRGWMDAEERVWAGRIEELRRRVYTAAEDIALPDFGAGYDGGASGGAGRTISRNLGDFARGGSSPPVWAVMHLRMVRALRPEACLELGTCVGISCAYQAAGLRLNGAGRVYTHEGAPAVAEVARGHFDALGLDNVEVVVGPFQRTLAATLEKAPPPAYVFIDGHHDEQATWDYFNQVEPFLADEAVVVFDDIAWSAGMKRVWRRLAADPRMAAAFDLRHLGLCVCRREGAPSK
;
A
#
# COMPACT_ATOMS: atom_id res chain seq x y z
N MET A 1 15.30 -23.02 12.63
CA MET A 1 15.74 -22.06 13.68
C MET A 1 16.09 -20.67 13.11
N LEU A 2 17.01 -20.54 12.14
CA LEU A 2 17.46 -19.23 11.61
C LEU A 2 16.36 -18.42 10.88
N LYS A 3 15.47 -19.07 10.11
CA LYS A 3 14.34 -18.40 9.42
C LYS A 3 13.34 -17.80 10.41
N ALA A 4 12.91 -18.57 11.40
CA ALA A 4 11.98 -18.10 12.44
C ALA A 4 12.55 -16.91 13.24
N LEU A 5 13.84 -16.95 13.56
CA LEU A 5 14.52 -15.84 14.23
C LEU A 5 14.56 -14.58 13.36
N LYS A 6 14.85 -14.72 12.04
CA LYS A 6 14.80 -13.59 11.10
C LYS A 6 13.39 -12.99 11.02
N GLU A 7 12.35 -13.81 10.94
CA GLU A 7 10.96 -13.34 10.93
C GLU A 7 10.58 -12.61 12.23
N ALA A 8 11.03 -13.10 13.39
CA ALA A 8 10.76 -12.46 14.69
C ALA A 8 11.42 -11.08 14.83
N VAL A 9 12.57 -10.87 14.18
CA VAL A 9 13.36 -9.62 14.29
C VAL A 9 12.92 -8.56 13.27
N LYS A 10 12.38 -8.97 12.12
CA LYS A 10 11.93 -8.08 11.03
C LYS A 10 11.08 -6.89 11.52
N PRO A 11 10.01 -7.07 12.33
CA PRO A 11 9.20 -5.95 12.80
C PRO A 11 10.00 -4.88 13.56
N PHE A 12 11.01 -5.27 14.33
CA PHE A 12 11.87 -4.32 15.05
C PHE A 12 12.74 -3.50 14.09
N VAL A 13 13.27 -4.14 13.05
CA VAL A 13 14.07 -3.48 12.01
C VAL A 13 13.20 -2.47 11.25
N TYR A 14 12.00 -2.86 10.85
CA TYR A 14 11.05 -1.99 10.14
C TYR A 14 10.64 -0.79 10.99
N ARG A 15 10.25 -1.03 12.24
CA ARG A 15 9.94 0.02 13.22
C ARG A 15 11.08 1.00 13.44
N ARG A 16 12.32 0.52 13.46
CA ARG A 16 13.51 1.40 13.55
C ARG A 16 13.71 2.21 12.28
N ALA A 17 13.49 1.63 11.10
CA ALA A 17 13.58 2.35 9.83
C ALA A 17 12.54 3.49 9.74
N MET A 18 11.29 3.22 10.13
CA MET A 18 10.23 4.24 10.20
C MET A 18 10.62 5.41 11.12
N ARG A 19 11.10 5.13 12.35
CA ARG A 19 11.52 6.19 13.28
C ARG A 19 12.72 6.99 12.78
N ARG A 20 13.63 6.37 12.03
CA ARG A 20 14.75 7.07 11.38
C ARG A 20 14.24 8.02 10.30
N ALA A 21 13.35 7.55 9.42
CA ALA A 21 12.73 8.37 8.39
C ALA A 21 11.95 9.54 9.01
N ALA A 22 11.19 9.30 10.08
CA ALA A 22 10.52 10.35 10.85
C ALA A 22 11.49 11.42 11.38
N ALA A 23 12.64 11.02 11.95
CA ALA A 23 13.63 11.97 12.42
C ALA A 23 14.24 12.81 11.27
N GLN A 24 14.48 12.19 10.12
CA GLN A 24 14.97 12.89 8.92
C GLN A 24 13.95 13.90 8.39
N LEU A 25 12.66 13.54 8.33
CA LEU A 25 11.58 14.45 7.94
C LEU A 25 11.43 15.64 8.90
N ARG A 26 11.53 15.41 10.21
CA ARG A 26 11.53 16.51 11.20
C ARG A 26 12.69 17.48 10.97
N ALA A 27 13.86 16.97 10.58
CA ALA A 27 15.02 17.80 10.28
C ALA A 27 14.85 18.62 8.99
N LEU A 28 14.11 18.11 8.00
CA LEU A 28 13.75 18.86 6.79
C LEU A 28 12.76 20.01 7.06
N GLY A 29 11.94 19.87 8.12
CA GLY A 29 10.96 20.88 8.53
C GLY A 29 9.82 21.06 7.52
N GLY A 30 8.92 22.00 7.80
CA GLY A 30 7.69 22.21 7.02
C GLY A 30 6.52 21.37 7.55
N GLU A 31 5.32 21.93 7.49
CA GLU A 31 4.12 21.36 8.10
C GLU A 31 3.82 19.95 7.59
N PHE A 32 3.86 19.75 6.27
CA PHE A 32 3.62 18.43 5.69
C PHE A 32 4.63 17.38 6.14
N ASN A 33 5.92 17.69 6.10
CA ASN A 33 6.98 16.77 6.54
C ASN A 33 6.81 16.41 8.03
N LEU A 34 6.36 17.34 8.87
CA LEU A 34 6.07 17.07 10.27
C LEU A 34 4.88 16.11 10.44
N ARG A 35 3.81 16.26 9.63
CA ARG A 35 2.68 15.30 9.62
C ARG A 35 3.12 13.91 9.16
N VAL A 36 3.89 13.81 8.08
CA VAL A 36 4.46 12.52 7.60
C VAL A 36 5.33 11.90 8.68
N ALA A 37 6.19 12.69 9.33
CA ALA A 37 7.06 12.24 10.40
C ALA A 37 6.29 11.72 11.62
N GLU A 38 5.21 12.39 12.00
CA GLU A 38 4.35 11.95 13.10
C GLU A 38 3.73 10.57 12.80
N GLY A 39 3.16 10.40 11.60
CA GLY A 39 2.60 9.12 11.16
C GLY A 39 3.63 7.97 11.25
N LEU A 40 4.84 8.21 10.70
CA LEU A 40 5.93 7.23 10.73
C LEU A 40 6.47 6.96 12.14
N ASP A 41 6.59 7.97 12.99
CA ASP A 41 7.11 7.76 14.36
C ASP A 41 6.14 6.95 15.21
N LEU A 42 4.84 7.22 15.10
CA LEU A 42 3.80 6.50 15.84
C LEU A 42 3.67 5.06 15.32
N ALA A 43 3.71 4.85 13.99
CA ALA A 43 3.79 3.52 13.39
C ALA A 43 5.06 2.76 13.86
N GLY A 44 6.20 3.45 13.87
CA GLY A 44 7.48 2.89 14.31
C GLY A 44 7.52 2.56 15.81
N ARG A 45 6.70 3.21 16.63
CA ARG A 45 6.49 2.84 18.04
C ARG A 45 5.48 1.71 18.20
N GLY A 46 4.72 1.37 17.15
CA GLY A 46 3.56 0.50 17.23
C GLY A 46 2.46 1.10 18.10
N TRP A 47 2.40 2.44 18.19
CA TRP A 47 1.43 3.15 18.99
C TRP A 47 0.13 3.32 18.20
N MET A 48 -0.98 3.06 18.88
CA MET A 48 -2.35 3.28 18.40
C MET A 48 -3.18 3.73 19.60
N ASP A 49 -4.12 4.64 19.37
CA ASP A 49 -5.14 5.02 20.35
C ASP A 49 -6.18 3.90 20.56
N ALA A 50 -7.19 4.15 21.39
CA ALA A 50 -8.19 3.13 21.73
C ALA A 50 -9.08 2.74 20.54
N GLU A 51 -9.52 3.71 19.73
CA GLU A 51 -10.40 3.45 18.58
C GLU A 51 -9.64 2.79 17.43
N GLU A 52 -8.40 3.23 17.20
CA GLU A 52 -7.48 2.60 16.24
C GLU A 52 -7.22 1.12 16.59
N ARG A 53 -7.07 0.79 17.89
CA ARG A 53 -6.92 -0.60 18.35
C ARG A 53 -8.17 -1.44 18.13
N VAL A 54 -9.37 -0.86 18.27
CA VAL A 54 -10.63 -1.57 17.98
C VAL A 54 -10.69 -1.93 16.50
N TRP A 55 -10.39 -0.99 15.61
CA TRP A 55 -10.33 -1.25 14.17
C TRP A 55 -9.27 -2.28 13.80
N ALA A 56 -8.04 -2.10 14.27
CA ALA A 56 -6.96 -3.05 14.04
C ALA A 56 -7.33 -4.45 14.56
N GLY A 57 -7.96 -4.56 15.73
CA GLY A 57 -8.41 -5.83 16.30
C GLY A 57 -9.40 -6.56 15.39
N ARG A 58 -10.41 -5.85 14.85
CA ARG A 58 -11.42 -6.41 13.93
C ARG A 58 -10.78 -6.86 12.61
N ILE A 59 -9.85 -6.07 12.06
CA ILE A 59 -9.16 -6.41 10.81
C ILE A 59 -8.20 -7.59 11.01
N GLU A 60 -7.48 -7.67 12.13
CA GLU A 60 -6.60 -8.81 12.42
C GLU A 60 -7.37 -10.08 12.76
N GLU A 61 -8.58 -9.98 13.32
CA GLU A 61 -9.50 -11.11 13.43
C GLU A 61 -9.93 -11.62 12.06
N LEU A 62 -10.29 -10.72 11.14
CA LEU A 62 -10.57 -11.07 9.75
C LEU A 62 -9.35 -11.74 9.09
N ARG A 63 -8.15 -11.18 9.25
CA ARG A 63 -6.89 -11.77 8.75
C ARG A 63 -6.72 -13.20 9.22
N ARG A 64 -6.90 -13.47 10.53
CA ARG A 64 -6.78 -14.83 11.09
C ARG A 64 -7.79 -15.80 10.45
N ARG A 65 -9.03 -15.36 10.24
CA ARG A 65 -10.08 -16.19 9.61
C ARG A 65 -9.73 -16.52 8.15
N VAL A 66 -9.39 -15.52 7.33
CA VAL A 66 -9.06 -15.77 5.92
C VAL A 66 -7.80 -16.63 5.78
N TYR A 67 -6.82 -16.50 6.68
CA TYR A 67 -5.63 -17.37 6.67
C TYR A 67 -5.91 -18.84 6.95
N THR A 68 -7.10 -19.19 7.47
CA THR A 68 -7.54 -20.58 7.67
C THR A 68 -8.52 -21.07 6.60
N ALA A 69 -8.85 -20.22 5.61
CA ALA A 69 -9.71 -20.56 4.48
C ALA A 69 -9.13 -21.75 3.69
N ALA A 70 -9.97 -22.75 3.44
CA ALA A 70 -9.61 -23.97 2.73
C ALA A 70 -10.08 -23.95 1.27
N GLU A 71 -11.00 -23.05 0.94
CA GLU A 71 -11.51 -22.84 -0.40
C GLU A 71 -10.44 -22.34 -1.36
N ASP A 72 -10.64 -22.67 -2.63
CA ASP A 72 -9.80 -22.24 -3.72
C ASP A 72 -10.36 -20.96 -4.37
N ILE A 73 -9.46 -20.12 -4.84
CA ILE A 73 -9.78 -18.90 -5.58
C ILE A 73 -9.16 -18.91 -6.97
N ALA A 74 -9.93 -18.44 -7.93
CA ALA A 74 -9.53 -18.32 -9.33
C ALA A 74 -8.72 -17.03 -9.55
N LEU A 75 -7.48 -17.17 -10.03
CA LEU A 75 -6.59 -16.06 -10.34
C LEU A 75 -6.29 -16.05 -11.84
N PRO A 76 -6.73 -15.03 -12.59
CA PRO A 76 -6.20 -14.80 -13.92
C PRO A 76 -4.71 -14.45 -13.85
N ASP A 77 -3.88 -15.13 -14.62
CA ASP A 77 -2.48 -14.75 -14.82
C ASP A 77 -2.39 -13.61 -15.84
N PHE A 78 -1.98 -12.42 -15.36
CA PHE A 78 -1.77 -11.24 -16.20
C PHE A 78 -0.30 -11.06 -16.63
N GLY A 79 0.54 -12.09 -16.50
CA GLY A 79 1.93 -12.04 -16.93
C GLY A 79 2.91 -11.51 -15.88
N ALA A 80 2.43 -11.23 -14.66
CA ALA A 80 3.27 -10.91 -13.51
C ALA A 80 4.06 -12.14 -13.00
N GLY A 81 3.71 -13.34 -13.46
CA GLY A 81 4.38 -14.59 -13.12
C GLY A 81 4.29 -14.89 -11.63
N TYR A 82 3.22 -15.56 -11.20
CA TYR A 82 3.16 -16.08 -9.82
C TYR A 82 4.19 -17.19 -9.53
N ASP A 83 4.96 -17.60 -10.55
CA ASP A 83 6.04 -18.58 -10.60
C ASP A 83 7.31 -18.05 -11.33
N GLY A 84 7.40 -16.76 -11.65
CA GLY A 84 8.55 -16.16 -12.33
C GLY A 84 8.62 -16.37 -13.85
N GLY A 85 7.54 -16.85 -14.48
CA GLY A 85 7.41 -16.89 -15.95
C GLY A 85 6.60 -15.71 -16.49
N ALA A 86 7.20 -14.87 -17.34
CA ALA A 86 6.45 -13.89 -18.12
C ALA A 86 5.67 -14.61 -19.22
N SER A 87 4.33 -14.59 -19.17
CA SER A 87 3.51 -14.98 -20.31
C SER A 87 2.53 -13.85 -20.66
N GLY A 88 2.78 -13.20 -21.79
CA GLY A 88 1.90 -12.21 -22.37
C GLY A 88 0.75 -12.88 -23.12
N GLY A 89 -0.48 -12.45 -22.84
CA GLY A 89 -1.66 -12.77 -23.63
C GLY A 89 -2.60 -13.80 -23.01
N ALA A 90 -3.82 -13.35 -22.69
CA ALA A 90 -5.03 -14.12 -22.38
C ALA A 90 -4.88 -15.52 -21.74
N GLY A 91 -5.14 -15.58 -20.43
CA GLY A 91 -6.17 -16.51 -19.95
C GLY A 91 -5.72 -17.89 -19.49
N ARG A 92 -4.67 -17.98 -18.66
CA ARG A 92 -4.61 -19.09 -17.69
C ARG A 92 -5.19 -18.61 -16.38
N THR A 93 -6.32 -19.20 -16.00
CA THR A 93 -6.82 -19.11 -14.64
C THR A 93 -6.13 -20.19 -13.83
N ILE A 94 -5.34 -19.78 -12.84
CA ILE A 94 -4.77 -20.70 -11.85
C ILE A 94 -5.70 -20.76 -10.64
N SER A 95 -5.87 -21.95 -10.07
CA SER A 95 -6.53 -22.13 -8.78
C SER A 95 -5.48 -22.07 -7.68
N ARG A 96 -5.74 -21.33 -6.61
CA ARG A 96 -4.90 -21.31 -5.40
C ARG A 96 -5.78 -21.38 -4.16
N ASN A 97 -5.30 -22.04 -3.12
CA ASN A 97 -5.94 -21.97 -1.81
C ASN A 97 -5.97 -20.51 -1.32
N LEU A 98 -7.14 -20.05 -0.88
CA LEU A 98 -7.36 -18.67 -0.47
C LEU A 98 -6.52 -18.29 0.75
N GLY A 99 -6.42 -19.18 1.75
CA GLY A 99 -5.64 -18.92 2.96
C GLY A 99 -4.15 -18.76 2.68
N ASP A 100 -3.58 -19.61 1.82
CA ASP A 100 -2.18 -19.51 1.41
C ASP A 100 -1.94 -18.26 0.54
N PHE A 101 -2.84 -17.95 -0.39
CA PHE A 101 -2.79 -16.72 -1.18
C PHE A 101 -2.81 -15.47 -0.28
N ALA A 102 -3.75 -15.42 0.66
CA ALA A 102 -3.87 -14.33 1.63
C ALA A 102 -2.61 -14.19 2.49
N ARG A 103 -2.04 -15.30 2.97
CA ARG A 103 -0.79 -15.28 3.76
C ARG A 103 0.40 -14.75 2.98
N GLY A 104 0.48 -15.07 1.69
CA GLY A 104 1.56 -14.63 0.81
C GLY A 104 1.45 -13.17 0.38
N GLY A 105 0.22 -12.69 0.12
CA GLY A 105 -0.02 -11.37 -0.48
C GLY A 105 -0.54 -10.28 0.48
N SER A 106 -0.83 -10.57 1.75
CA SER A 106 -1.33 -9.53 2.66
C SER A 106 -0.18 -8.83 3.40
N SER A 107 -0.22 -7.50 3.45
CA SER A 107 0.77 -6.71 4.19
C SER A 107 0.83 -7.16 5.66
N PRO A 108 2.03 -7.45 6.20
CA PRO A 108 2.21 -7.80 7.61
C PRO A 108 1.65 -6.74 8.58
N PRO A 109 1.27 -7.10 9.82
CA PRO A 109 0.63 -6.16 10.76
C PRO A 109 1.41 -4.86 11.01
N VAL A 110 2.75 -4.91 11.00
CA VAL A 110 3.60 -3.73 11.17
C VAL A 110 3.43 -2.71 10.03
N TRP A 111 3.21 -3.16 8.80
CA TRP A 111 2.97 -2.30 7.65
C TRP A 111 1.51 -1.87 7.58
N ALA A 112 0.57 -2.77 7.90
CA ALA A 112 -0.84 -2.44 8.03
C ALA A 112 -1.09 -1.28 9.03
N VAL A 113 -0.43 -1.31 10.19
CA VAL A 113 -0.44 -0.19 11.15
C VAL A 113 0.18 1.07 10.56
N MET A 114 1.25 0.96 9.78
CA MET A 114 1.86 2.12 9.12
C MET A 114 0.87 2.79 8.15
N HIS A 115 0.16 2.03 7.31
CA HIS A 115 -0.87 2.59 6.42
C HIS A 115 -1.94 3.38 7.20
N LEU A 116 -2.48 2.78 8.27
CA LEU A 116 -3.46 3.48 9.12
C LEU A 116 -2.87 4.76 9.72
N ARG A 117 -1.67 4.71 10.31
CA ARG A 117 -1.04 5.88 10.93
C ARG A 117 -0.73 6.99 9.92
N MET A 118 -0.32 6.63 8.70
CA MET A 118 -0.12 7.60 7.63
C MET A 118 -1.43 8.27 7.23
N VAL A 119 -2.49 7.50 6.99
CA VAL A 119 -3.81 8.06 6.66
C VAL A 119 -4.34 8.95 7.78
N ARG A 120 -4.16 8.56 9.05
CA ARG A 120 -4.55 9.38 10.22
C ARG A 120 -3.81 10.70 10.28
N ALA A 121 -2.51 10.71 10.00
CA ALA A 121 -1.69 11.92 10.03
C ALA A 121 -1.94 12.85 8.83
N LEU A 122 -2.10 12.28 7.64
CA LEU A 122 -2.26 13.05 6.40
C LEU A 122 -3.69 13.56 6.20
N ARG A 123 -4.68 12.86 6.75
CA ARG A 123 -6.12 13.14 6.59
C ARG A 123 -6.53 13.34 5.13
N PRO A 124 -6.17 12.42 4.22
CA PRO A 124 -6.41 12.59 2.79
C PRO A 124 -7.91 12.50 2.47
N GLU A 125 -8.37 13.25 1.47
CA GLU A 125 -9.73 13.07 0.92
C GLU A 125 -9.83 11.78 0.09
N ALA A 126 -8.76 11.44 -0.64
CA ALA A 126 -8.65 10.22 -1.41
C ALA A 126 -7.35 9.47 -1.09
N CYS A 127 -7.47 8.15 -0.91
CA CYS A 127 -6.37 7.21 -0.98
C CYS A 127 -6.48 6.40 -2.28
N LEU A 128 -5.35 6.10 -2.91
CA LEU A 128 -5.28 5.19 -4.05
C LEU A 128 -4.41 3.98 -3.69
N GLU A 129 -4.87 2.78 -3.99
CA GLU A 129 -4.11 1.55 -3.82
C GLU A 129 -4.13 0.72 -5.11
N LEU A 130 -2.96 0.27 -5.57
CA LEU A 130 -2.83 -0.65 -6.68
C LEU A 130 -2.41 -2.00 -6.14
N GLY A 131 -3.31 -2.98 -6.14
CA GLY A 131 -3.11 -4.29 -5.53
C GLY A 131 -3.95 -4.47 -4.26
N THR A 132 -5.26 -4.66 -4.40
CA THR A 132 -6.15 -4.88 -3.25
C THR A 132 -5.87 -6.19 -2.52
N CYS A 133 -5.56 -7.26 -3.25
CA CYS A 133 -5.48 -8.62 -2.70
C CYS A 133 -6.77 -8.94 -1.91
N VAL A 134 -6.67 -9.60 -0.76
CA VAL A 134 -7.82 -9.87 0.12
C VAL A 134 -8.24 -8.65 0.97
N GLY A 135 -7.70 -7.45 0.70
CA GLY A 135 -8.19 -6.18 1.23
C GLY A 135 -7.66 -5.76 2.61
N ILE A 136 -6.60 -6.38 3.14
CA ILE A 136 -6.14 -6.08 4.50
C ILE A 136 -5.53 -4.67 4.63
N SER A 137 -4.57 -4.30 3.79
CA SER A 137 -3.99 -2.94 3.77
C SER A 137 -5.06 -1.88 3.51
N CYS A 138 -5.90 -2.11 2.51
CA CYS A 138 -7.06 -1.28 2.19
C CYS A 138 -7.97 -1.06 3.40
N ALA A 139 -8.27 -2.11 4.18
CA ALA A 139 -9.12 -2.00 5.36
C ALA A 139 -8.50 -1.09 6.44
N TYR A 140 -7.18 -1.14 6.64
CA TYR A 140 -6.48 -0.24 7.56
C TYR A 140 -6.50 1.22 7.06
N GLN A 141 -6.34 1.44 5.75
CA GLN A 141 -6.48 2.77 5.15
C GLN A 141 -7.90 3.31 5.34
N ALA A 142 -8.92 2.52 5.01
CA ALA A 142 -10.33 2.89 5.14
C ALA A 142 -10.75 3.16 6.59
N ALA A 143 -10.25 2.37 7.55
CA ALA A 143 -10.45 2.62 8.97
C ALA A 143 -9.82 3.96 9.40
N GLY A 144 -8.60 4.26 8.92
CA GLY A 144 -7.96 5.56 9.16
C GLY A 144 -8.81 6.74 8.67
N LEU A 145 -9.40 6.63 7.47
CA LEU A 145 -10.32 7.63 6.92
C LEU A 145 -11.61 7.77 7.74
N ARG A 146 -12.20 6.65 8.18
CA ARG A 146 -13.39 6.70 9.07
C ARG A 146 -13.12 7.42 10.37
N LEU A 147 -11.98 7.12 11.00
CA LEU A 147 -11.55 7.82 12.22
C LEU A 147 -11.22 9.30 11.95
N ASN A 148 -10.86 9.66 10.71
CA ASN A 148 -10.72 11.05 10.30
C ASN A 148 -12.08 11.75 10.09
N GLY A 149 -13.15 10.98 9.87
CA GLY A 149 -14.51 11.46 9.63
C GLY A 149 -14.85 11.70 8.15
N ALA A 150 -13.91 11.48 7.23
CA ALA A 150 -14.11 11.72 5.80
C ALA A 150 -13.10 10.95 4.93
N GLY A 151 -13.39 10.91 3.62
CA GLY A 151 -12.52 10.40 2.56
C GLY A 151 -12.84 8.98 2.11
N ARG A 152 -12.25 8.59 0.96
CA ARG A 152 -12.47 7.30 0.31
C ARG A 152 -11.16 6.63 -0.12
N VAL A 153 -11.09 5.30 -0.04
CA VAL A 153 -10.03 4.52 -0.69
C VAL A 153 -10.53 4.03 -2.05
N TYR A 154 -9.77 4.27 -3.10
CA TYR A 154 -9.94 3.64 -4.41
C TYR A 154 -8.86 2.56 -4.53
N THR A 155 -9.25 1.30 -4.57
CA THR A 155 -8.32 0.17 -4.62
C THR A 155 -8.55 -0.65 -5.90
N HIS A 156 -7.46 -1.06 -6.55
CA HIS A 156 -7.52 -1.80 -7.81
C HIS A 156 -7.12 -3.27 -7.61
N GLU A 157 -7.94 -4.17 -8.13
CA GLU A 157 -7.69 -5.60 -8.14
C GLU A 157 -7.88 -6.17 -9.55
N GLY A 158 -6.87 -6.85 -10.05
CA GLY A 158 -6.91 -7.44 -11.39
C GLY A 158 -7.85 -8.65 -11.45
N ALA A 159 -7.90 -9.45 -10.40
CA ALA A 159 -8.62 -10.71 -10.34
C ALA A 159 -10.06 -10.53 -9.80
N PRO A 160 -11.11 -10.74 -10.61
CA PRO A 160 -12.49 -10.53 -10.17
C PRO A 160 -12.88 -11.35 -8.93
N ALA A 161 -12.46 -12.61 -8.84
CA ALA A 161 -12.76 -13.45 -7.68
C ALA A 161 -12.12 -12.91 -6.39
N VAL A 162 -10.89 -12.38 -6.47
CA VAL A 162 -10.19 -11.77 -5.33
C VAL A 162 -10.87 -10.46 -4.91
N ALA A 163 -11.29 -9.66 -5.89
CA ALA A 163 -12.04 -8.44 -5.63
C ALA A 163 -13.35 -8.70 -4.88
N GLU A 164 -14.07 -9.77 -5.22
CA GLU A 164 -15.28 -10.17 -4.50
C GLU A 164 -14.99 -10.58 -3.05
N VAL A 165 -13.89 -11.30 -2.80
CA VAL A 165 -13.45 -11.61 -1.44
C VAL A 165 -13.14 -10.33 -0.65
N ALA A 166 -12.40 -9.39 -1.25
CA ALA A 166 -12.09 -8.12 -0.61
C ALA A 166 -13.36 -7.31 -0.30
N ARG A 167 -14.33 -7.23 -1.24
CA ARG A 167 -15.64 -6.59 -1.00
C ARG A 167 -16.37 -7.21 0.18
N GLY A 168 -16.47 -8.54 0.23
CA GLY A 168 -17.09 -9.24 1.36
C GLY A 168 -16.39 -8.95 2.70
N HIS A 169 -15.06 -8.78 2.68
CA HIS A 169 -14.32 -8.36 3.87
C HIS A 169 -14.64 -6.92 4.30
N PHE A 170 -14.73 -5.98 3.35
CA PHE A 170 -15.12 -4.60 3.65
C PHE A 170 -16.54 -4.52 4.19
N ASP A 171 -17.48 -5.27 3.61
CA ASP A 171 -18.86 -5.36 4.09
C ASP A 171 -18.93 -5.92 5.51
N ALA A 172 -18.22 -7.02 5.79
CA ALA A 172 -18.15 -7.62 7.13
C ALA A 172 -17.52 -6.68 8.19
N LEU A 173 -16.66 -5.75 7.76
CA LEU A 173 -16.07 -4.73 8.62
C LEU A 173 -16.95 -3.45 8.72
N GLY A 174 -17.96 -3.31 7.87
CA GLY A 174 -18.79 -2.10 7.76
C GLY A 174 -18.06 -0.93 7.10
N LEU A 175 -17.13 -1.20 6.18
CA LEU A 175 -16.31 -0.21 5.48
C LEU A 175 -16.93 0.19 4.13
N ASP A 176 -17.92 1.09 4.16
CA ASP A 176 -18.59 1.68 2.98
C ASP A 176 -17.77 2.76 2.22
N ASN A 177 -16.60 3.12 2.74
CA ASN A 177 -15.72 4.16 2.20
C ASN A 177 -14.56 3.58 1.36
N VAL A 178 -14.80 2.43 0.75
CA VAL A 178 -13.87 1.77 -0.19
C VAL A 178 -14.59 1.57 -1.53
N GLU A 179 -13.92 1.92 -2.62
CA GLU A 179 -14.32 1.54 -3.96
C GLU A 179 -13.30 0.56 -4.54
N VAL A 180 -13.75 -0.66 -4.83
CA VAL A 180 -12.93 -1.70 -5.46
C VAL A 180 -13.14 -1.65 -6.97
N VAL A 181 -12.10 -1.29 -7.70
CA VAL A 181 -12.08 -1.23 -9.16
C VAL A 181 -11.48 -2.52 -9.72
N VAL A 182 -12.25 -3.23 -10.54
CA VAL A 182 -11.88 -4.57 -11.02
C VAL A 182 -11.32 -4.51 -12.43
N GLY A 183 -10.14 -5.09 -12.60
CA GLY A 183 -9.48 -5.29 -13.88
C GLY A 183 -8.04 -4.78 -13.90
N PRO A 184 -7.29 -5.09 -14.97
CA PRO A 184 -5.88 -4.72 -15.09
C PRO A 184 -5.66 -3.22 -14.92
N PHE A 185 -4.63 -2.83 -14.15
CA PHE A 185 -4.37 -1.42 -13.83
C PHE A 185 -4.19 -0.57 -15.08
N GLN A 186 -3.54 -1.13 -16.13
CA GLN A 186 -3.32 -0.47 -17.42
C GLN A 186 -4.63 -0.07 -18.12
N ARG A 187 -5.77 -0.68 -17.74
CA ARG A 187 -7.09 -0.38 -18.31
C ARG A 187 -7.97 0.43 -17.37
N THR A 188 -7.77 0.28 -16.05
CA THR A 188 -8.70 0.80 -15.05
C THR A 188 -8.19 2.04 -14.32
N LEU A 189 -6.87 2.24 -14.26
CA LEU A 189 -6.23 3.29 -13.47
C LEU A 189 -6.60 4.70 -13.97
N ALA A 190 -6.49 4.95 -15.28
CA ALA A 190 -6.76 6.27 -15.86
C ALA A 190 -8.17 6.79 -15.52
N ALA A 191 -9.20 5.96 -15.74
CA ALA A 191 -10.58 6.33 -15.41
C ALA A 191 -10.81 6.58 -13.91
N THR A 192 -10.01 5.96 -13.03
CA THR A 192 -10.07 6.20 -11.59
C THR A 192 -9.41 7.51 -11.21
N LEU A 193 -8.26 7.82 -11.81
CA LEU A 193 -7.55 9.08 -11.60
C LEU A 193 -8.35 10.29 -12.11
N GLU A 194 -9.08 10.14 -13.23
CA GLU A 194 -9.91 11.21 -13.79
C GLU A 194 -11.15 11.53 -12.94
N LYS A 195 -11.69 10.55 -12.20
CA LYS A 195 -12.92 10.73 -11.41
C LYS A 195 -12.66 11.05 -9.93
N ALA A 196 -11.57 10.53 -9.37
CA ALA A 196 -11.30 10.61 -7.94
C ALA A 196 -10.77 12.01 -7.58
N PRO A 197 -11.02 12.50 -6.35
CA PRO A 197 -10.26 13.61 -5.81
C PRO A 197 -8.75 13.31 -5.86
N PRO A 198 -7.88 14.33 -6.02
CA PRO A 198 -6.43 14.15 -6.03
C PRO A 198 -5.96 13.37 -4.80
N PRO A 199 -5.37 12.16 -4.95
CA PRO A 199 -4.98 11.37 -3.80
C PRO A 199 -3.74 11.98 -3.13
N ALA A 200 -3.82 12.15 -1.81
CA ALA A 200 -2.69 12.57 -0.97
C ALA A 200 -1.94 11.38 -0.34
N TYR A 201 -2.50 10.17 -0.47
CA TYR A 201 -1.85 8.93 -0.06
C TYR A 201 -2.03 7.86 -1.14
N VAL A 202 -0.93 7.36 -1.68
CA VAL A 202 -0.93 6.31 -2.70
C VAL A 202 -0.08 5.14 -2.23
N PHE A 203 -0.58 3.92 -2.42
CA PHE A 203 0.15 2.69 -2.20
C PHE A 203 0.20 1.84 -3.47
N ILE A 204 1.40 1.61 -3.99
CA ILE A 204 1.64 0.79 -5.19
C ILE A 204 2.19 -0.56 -4.72
N ASP A 205 1.32 -1.57 -4.73
CA ASP A 205 1.52 -2.92 -4.18
C ASP A 205 1.06 -3.99 -5.18
N GLY A 206 1.45 -3.84 -6.45
CA GLY A 206 1.02 -4.76 -7.48
C GLY A 206 2.00 -4.87 -8.65
N HIS A 207 1.95 -6.03 -9.31
CA HIS A 207 2.82 -6.46 -10.41
C HIS A 207 4.30 -6.69 -10.01
N HIS A 208 4.90 -5.84 -9.17
CA HIS A 208 6.31 -5.90 -8.72
C HIS A 208 7.32 -6.08 -9.87
N ASP A 209 7.03 -5.41 -10.98
CA ASP A 209 7.89 -5.30 -12.16
C ASP A 209 8.50 -3.90 -12.26
N GLU A 210 9.74 -3.81 -12.74
CA GLU A 210 10.49 -2.55 -12.85
C GLU A 210 9.77 -1.53 -13.74
N GLN A 211 9.35 -1.94 -14.94
CA GLN A 211 8.75 -1.04 -15.91
C GLN A 211 7.32 -0.70 -15.49
N ALA A 212 6.55 -1.69 -15.05
CA ALA A 212 5.18 -1.46 -14.59
C ALA A 212 5.12 -0.49 -13.41
N THR A 213 5.98 -0.67 -12.39
CA THR A 213 6.03 0.21 -11.21
C THR A 213 6.35 1.65 -11.62
N TRP A 214 7.31 1.83 -12.54
CA TRP A 214 7.65 3.14 -13.08
C TRP A 214 6.48 3.77 -13.85
N ASP A 215 5.80 3.00 -14.69
CA ASP A 215 4.69 3.49 -15.50
C ASP A 215 3.44 3.82 -14.67
N TYR A 216 3.15 3.05 -13.63
CA TYR A 216 2.08 3.38 -12.69
C TYR A 216 2.38 4.69 -11.96
N PHE A 217 3.62 4.88 -11.49
CA PHE A 217 3.99 6.15 -10.87
C PHE A 217 3.82 7.33 -11.83
N ASN A 218 4.28 7.24 -13.08
CA ASN A 218 4.11 8.33 -14.05
C ASN A 218 2.65 8.61 -14.42
N GLN A 219 1.77 7.62 -14.35
CA GLN A 219 0.34 7.83 -14.54
C GLN A 219 -0.30 8.53 -13.34
N VAL A 220 0.08 8.15 -12.12
CA VAL A 220 -0.50 8.68 -10.88
C VAL A 220 0.00 10.09 -10.57
N GLU A 221 1.28 10.37 -10.79
CA GLU A 221 1.93 11.60 -10.32
C GLU A 221 1.22 12.90 -10.76
N PRO A 222 0.75 13.05 -12.01
CA PRO A 222 0.03 14.25 -12.44
C PRO A 222 -1.31 14.51 -11.73
N PHE A 223 -1.85 13.51 -11.04
CA PHE A 223 -3.14 13.57 -10.35
C PHE A 223 -3.01 13.69 -8.83
N LEU A 224 -1.79 13.64 -8.30
CA LEU A 224 -1.56 13.72 -6.86
C LEU A 224 -2.05 15.05 -6.29
N ALA A 225 -2.47 15.02 -5.02
CA ALA A 225 -2.64 16.26 -4.26
C ALA A 225 -1.30 17.01 -4.15
N ASP A 226 -1.36 18.33 -3.92
CA ASP A 226 -0.18 19.19 -3.73
C ASP A 226 0.78 18.65 -2.67
N GLU A 227 0.22 18.05 -1.62
CA GLU A 227 0.94 17.42 -0.53
C GLU A 227 0.60 15.93 -0.50
N ALA A 228 1.41 15.12 -1.18
CA ALA A 228 1.18 13.69 -1.33
C ALA A 228 2.36 12.82 -0.89
N VAL A 229 2.01 11.63 -0.40
CA VAL A 229 2.96 10.53 -0.14
C VAL A 229 2.63 9.37 -1.06
N VAL A 230 3.66 8.83 -1.72
CA VAL A 230 3.57 7.59 -2.49
C VAL A 230 4.42 6.52 -1.80
N VAL A 231 3.80 5.39 -1.48
CA VAL A 231 4.43 4.22 -0.88
C VAL A 231 4.53 3.12 -1.94
N PHE A 232 5.69 2.49 -2.03
CA PHE A 232 5.98 1.41 -2.97
C PHE A 232 6.26 0.14 -2.18
N ASP A 233 5.54 -0.94 -2.47
CA ASP A 233 5.82 -2.25 -1.90
C ASP A 233 7.01 -2.93 -2.57
N ASP A 234 7.62 -3.85 -1.83
CA ASP A 234 8.62 -4.80 -2.33
C ASP A 234 9.81 -4.19 -3.10
N ILE A 235 10.29 -3.03 -2.66
CA ILE A 235 11.41 -2.30 -3.28
C ILE A 235 12.73 -3.11 -3.31
N ALA A 236 12.82 -4.18 -2.52
CA ALA A 236 13.97 -5.07 -2.43
C ALA A 236 13.73 -6.48 -3.03
N TRP A 237 12.55 -6.74 -3.62
CA TRP A 237 12.09 -8.06 -4.10
C TRP A 237 13.00 -8.67 -5.17
N SER A 238 13.27 -7.90 -6.23
CA SER A 238 14.05 -8.35 -7.38
C SER A 238 15.16 -7.35 -7.75
N ALA A 239 16.05 -7.74 -8.65
CA ALA A 239 17.04 -6.81 -9.19
C ALA A 239 16.38 -5.64 -9.93
N GLY A 240 15.25 -5.88 -10.60
CA GLY A 240 14.44 -4.85 -11.26
C GLY A 240 13.79 -3.90 -10.25
N MET A 241 13.17 -4.43 -9.19
CA MET A 241 12.59 -3.59 -8.13
C MET A 241 13.64 -2.71 -7.44
N LYS A 242 14.85 -3.22 -7.22
CA LYS A 242 15.97 -2.42 -6.70
C LYS A 242 16.46 -1.35 -7.67
N ARG A 243 16.30 -1.54 -8.98
CA ARG A 243 16.62 -0.52 -9.99
C ARG A 243 15.54 0.56 -10.03
N VAL A 244 14.26 0.19 -10.13
CA VAL A 244 13.16 1.16 -10.14
C VAL A 244 13.10 1.96 -8.85
N TRP A 245 13.34 1.33 -7.69
CA TRP A 245 13.38 2.05 -6.42
C TRP A 245 14.50 3.10 -6.39
N ARG A 246 15.72 2.76 -6.83
CA ARG A 246 16.82 3.74 -6.92
C ARG A 246 16.49 4.88 -7.87
N ARG A 247 15.79 4.58 -8.98
CA ARG A 247 15.32 5.58 -9.94
C ARG A 247 14.29 6.51 -9.30
N LEU A 248 13.27 5.97 -8.65
CA LEU A 248 12.21 6.73 -7.97
C LEU A 248 12.77 7.59 -6.83
N ALA A 249 13.66 7.03 -6.00
CA ALA A 249 14.26 7.73 -4.87
C ALA A 249 15.18 8.89 -5.30
N ALA A 250 15.69 8.87 -6.54
CA ALA A 250 16.51 9.93 -7.12
C ALA A 250 15.72 10.84 -8.07
N ASP A 251 14.41 10.60 -8.25
CA ASP A 251 13.59 11.37 -9.18
C ASP A 251 13.38 12.81 -8.67
N PRO A 252 13.56 13.84 -9.50
CA PRO A 252 13.39 15.24 -9.10
C PRO A 252 11.97 15.60 -8.67
N ARG A 253 10.96 14.77 -9.00
CA ARG A 253 9.59 14.90 -8.48
C ARG A 253 9.47 14.47 -7.02
N MET A 254 10.52 13.93 -6.41
CA MET A 254 10.56 13.63 -4.98
C MET A 254 11.21 14.76 -4.20
N ALA A 255 10.50 15.25 -3.18
CA ALA A 255 11.07 16.14 -2.18
C ALA A 255 11.97 15.36 -1.21
N ALA A 256 11.57 14.13 -0.87
CA ALA A 256 12.35 13.19 -0.08
C ALA A 256 11.93 11.75 -0.37
N ALA A 257 12.85 10.80 -0.22
CA ALA A 257 12.59 9.37 -0.37
C ALA A 257 13.28 8.58 0.76
N PHE A 258 12.58 7.57 1.28
CA PHE A 258 13.01 6.78 2.44
C PHE A 258 12.89 5.29 2.15
N ASP A 259 14.01 4.58 2.22
CA ASP A 259 14.06 3.12 2.20
C ASP A 259 13.72 2.58 3.60
N LEU A 260 12.53 2.00 3.73
CA LEU A 260 12.05 1.38 4.95
C LEU A 260 12.31 -0.14 4.97
N ARG A 261 13.31 -0.60 4.19
CA ARG A 261 13.65 -2.00 3.87
C ARG A 261 12.73 -2.63 2.84
N HIS A 262 11.49 -2.91 3.23
CA HIS A 262 10.53 -3.62 2.37
C HIS A 262 9.67 -2.63 1.59
N LEU A 263 9.26 -1.54 2.25
CA LEU A 263 8.57 -0.42 1.62
C LEU A 263 9.55 0.70 1.27
N GLY A 264 9.30 1.36 0.15
CA GLY A 264 9.81 2.70 -0.14
C GLY A 264 8.74 3.74 0.15
N LEU A 265 9.09 4.84 0.81
CA LEU A 265 8.18 5.98 1.02
C LEU A 265 8.76 7.22 0.37
N CYS A 266 7.98 7.85 -0.50
CA CYS A 266 8.33 9.10 -1.15
C CYS A 266 7.38 10.22 -0.73
N VAL A 267 7.95 11.38 -0.40
CA VAL A 267 7.23 12.65 -0.26
C VAL A 267 7.37 13.38 -1.60
N CYS A 268 6.25 13.61 -2.28
CA CYS A 268 6.25 14.21 -3.61
C CYS A 268 6.48 15.72 -3.54
N ARG A 269 7.18 16.25 -4.54
CA ARG A 269 7.42 17.67 -4.76
C ARG A 269 6.39 18.17 -5.75
N ARG A 270 5.76 19.30 -5.45
CA ARG A 270 4.93 20.04 -6.40
C ARG A 270 5.79 20.67 -7.50
N GLU A 271 5.34 20.64 -8.76
CA GLU A 271 5.88 21.54 -9.78
C GLU A 271 5.68 23.02 -9.36
N GLY A 272 6.79 23.77 -9.30
CA GLY A 272 6.82 25.20 -8.93
C GLY A 272 7.32 25.51 -7.51
N ALA A 273 7.60 24.50 -6.67
CA ALA A 273 8.32 24.75 -5.43
C ALA A 273 9.81 25.00 -5.73
N PRO A 274 10.42 26.14 -5.34
CA PRO A 274 11.82 26.41 -5.63
C PRO A 274 12.71 25.32 -5.02
N SER A 275 13.67 24.83 -5.79
CA SER A 275 14.80 24.06 -5.27
C SER A 275 15.53 24.94 -4.26
N LYS A 276 15.42 24.61 -2.98
CA LYS A 276 16.29 25.18 -1.94
C LYS A 276 17.71 24.67 -2.10
#